data_AF-A0AAE1MHH4-F1
#
_entry.id   AF-A0AAE1MHH4-F1
#
_cell.length_a   1.000
_cell.length_b   1.000
_cell.length_c   1.000
_cell.angle_alpha   90.00
_cell.angle_beta   90.00
_cell.angle_gamma   90.00
#
_symmetry.space_group_name_H-M   'P 1'
#
loop_
_entity.id
_entity.type
_entity.pdbx_description
1 polymer ?
#
loop_
_entity_poly.entity_id
_entity_poly.type
_entity_poly.pdbx_seq_one_letter_code
_entity_poly.pdbx_strand_id
1 'polypeptide(L)'
;MFAEALRTYRDLDGQRDQGGPKWFYPKCHQQPGNTECGYYVISWMQTIVSNGKTTGFGNYWKTEEPYSQDDLDSTRDMLARYLLEHGSLAS
;
A
#
# COMPACT_ATOMS: atom_id res chain seq x y z
N MET A 1 12.46 7.46 7.36
CA MET A 1 10.98 7.47 7.39
C MET A 1 10.40 6.89 8.68
N PHE A 2 10.67 5.62 9.05
CA PHE A 2 10.10 5.04 10.29
C PHE A 2 10.50 5.75 11.59
N ALA A 3 11.77 6.12 11.74
CA ALA A 3 12.24 6.85 12.93
C ALA A 3 11.58 8.24 13.06
N GLU A 4 11.32 8.91 11.94
CA GLU A 4 10.62 10.20 11.91
C GLU A 4 9.16 10.02 12.36
N ALA A 5 8.46 9.03 11.82
CA ALA A 5 7.07 8.74 12.22
C ALA A 5 6.92 8.48 13.73
N LEU A 6 7.88 7.78 14.34
CA LEU A 6 7.89 7.53 15.79
C LEU A 6 8.20 8.78 16.61
N ARG A 7 9.07 9.67 16.12
CA ARG A 7 9.33 10.97 16.76
C ARG A 7 8.09 11.84 16.72
N THR A 8 7.44 11.97 15.56
CA THR A 8 6.22 12.77 15.42
C THR A 8 5.10 12.28 16.34
N TYR A 9 4.94 10.96 16.51
CA TYR A 9 3.96 10.39 17.45
C TYR A 9 4.23 10.80 18.91
N ARG A 10 5.50 10.78 19.32
CA ARG A 10 5.91 11.19 20.67
C ARG A 10 5.78 12.70 20.86
N ASP A 11 6.16 13.50 19.86
CA ASP A 11 6.11 14.97 19.90
C ASP A 11 4.67 15.51 19.91
N LEU A 12 3.72 14.75 19.32
CA LEU A 12 2.30 15.04 19.41
C LEU A 12 1.68 14.62 20.75
N ASP A 13 2.45 14.04 21.69
CA ASP A 13 1.99 13.59 23.02
C ASP A 13 0.72 12.72 23.00
N GLY A 14 0.50 11.99 21.90
CA GLY A 14 -0.74 11.25 21.70
C GLY A 14 -2.01 12.12 21.66
N GLN A 15 -1.90 13.43 21.34
CA GLN A 15 -3.03 14.29 21.01
C GLN A 15 -3.73 13.73 19.77
N ARG A 16 -4.72 12.88 20.04
CA ARG A 16 -5.66 12.38 19.05
C ARG A 16 -6.46 13.59 18.57
N ASP A 17 -6.52 13.78 17.26
CA ASP A 17 -7.58 14.57 16.66
C ASP A 17 -8.92 14.15 17.31
N GLN A 18 -9.71 15.12 17.77
CA GLN A 18 -10.89 14.84 18.61
C GLN A 18 -11.97 14.03 17.85
N GLY A 19 -11.86 13.96 16.53
CA GLY A 19 -12.51 12.93 15.72
C GLY A 19 -11.56 11.75 15.56
N GLY A 20 -11.83 10.63 16.24
CA GLY A 20 -11.07 9.39 16.06
C GLY A 20 -10.91 8.94 14.60
N PRO A 21 -10.12 7.88 14.34
CA PRO A 21 -9.83 7.42 12.99
C PRO A 21 -11.11 7.27 12.17
N LYS A 22 -11.18 7.99 11.05
CA LYS A 22 -12.30 7.91 10.13
C LYS A 22 -12.04 6.79 9.14
N TRP A 23 -12.96 5.84 9.09
CA TRP A 23 -12.94 4.83 8.06
C TRP A 23 -13.23 5.46 6.69
N PHE A 24 -12.54 5.00 5.66
CA PHE A 24 -12.67 5.48 4.30
C PHE A 24 -12.67 4.30 3.32
N TYR A 25 -13.55 4.34 2.33
CA TYR A 25 -13.66 3.33 1.28
C TYR A 25 -13.22 3.93 -0.06
N PRO A 26 -11.97 3.68 -0.53
CA PRO A 26 -11.54 4.10 -1.85
C PRO A 26 -12.25 3.33 -2.95
N LYS A 27 -12.40 3.96 -4.12
CA LYS A 27 -12.68 3.29 -5.40
C LYS A 27 -11.40 2.67 -5.93
N CYS A 28 -10.93 1.60 -5.30
CA CYS A 28 -9.74 0.85 -5.70
C CYS A 28 -10.09 -0.37 -6.56
N HIS A 29 -9.15 -0.79 -7.41
CA HIS A 29 -9.28 -1.93 -8.31
C HIS A 29 -9.83 -3.16 -7.56
N GLN A 30 -10.91 -3.77 -8.05
CA GLN A 30 -11.50 -4.92 -7.39
C GLN A 30 -11.11 -6.21 -8.11
N GLN A 31 -10.60 -7.19 -7.35
CA GLN A 31 -10.30 -8.50 -7.93
C GLN A 31 -11.61 -9.25 -8.26
N PRO A 32 -11.71 -9.88 -9.44
CA PRO A 32 -12.85 -10.73 -9.77
C PRO A 32 -12.72 -12.14 -9.18
N GLY A 33 -11.49 -12.62 -9.01
CA GLY A 33 -11.15 -13.97 -8.54
C GLY A 33 -10.76 -14.03 -7.06
N ASN A 34 -10.28 -15.19 -6.63
CA ASN A 34 -9.87 -15.48 -5.24
C ASN A 34 -8.39 -15.83 -5.09
N THR A 35 -7.57 -15.75 -6.14
CA THR A 35 -6.17 -16.18 -6.10
C THR A 35 -5.17 -15.03 -6.20
N GLU A 36 -5.60 -13.88 -6.68
CA GLU A 36 -4.76 -12.74 -7.04
C GLU A 36 -4.67 -11.68 -5.93
N CYS A 37 -5.34 -11.89 -4.78
CA CYS A 37 -5.52 -10.88 -3.74
C CYS A 37 -4.19 -10.33 -3.21
N GLY A 38 -3.15 -11.18 -3.15
CA GLY A 38 -1.81 -10.79 -2.75
C GLY A 38 -1.22 -9.71 -3.66
N TYR A 39 -1.43 -9.81 -4.98
CA TYR A 39 -0.93 -8.82 -5.94
C TYR A 39 -1.64 -7.47 -5.77
N TYR A 40 -2.96 -7.48 -5.57
CA TYR A 40 -3.73 -6.25 -5.33
C TYR A 40 -3.24 -5.52 -4.07
N VAL A 41 -3.05 -6.25 -2.97
CA VAL A 41 -2.53 -5.68 -1.72
C VAL A 41 -1.13 -5.10 -1.92
N ILE A 42 -0.24 -5.81 -2.61
CA ILE A 42 1.13 -5.32 -2.89
C ILE A 42 1.09 -4.03 -3.72
N SER A 43 0.30 -3.99 -4.79
CA SER A 43 0.17 -2.81 -5.65
C SER A 43 -0.39 -1.60 -4.89
N TRP A 44 -1.37 -1.82 -4.01
CA TRP A 44 -1.89 -0.75 -3.16
C TRP A 44 -0.83 -0.24 -2.17
N MET A 45 -0.12 -1.15 -1.50
CA MET A 45 0.94 -0.80 -0.55
C MET A 45 2.08 -0.05 -1.23
N GLN A 46 2.51 -0.49 -2.42
CA GLN A 46 3.51 0.20 -3.21
C GLN A 46 3.06 1.62 -3.57
N THR A 47 1.79 1.80 -3.97
CA THR A 47 1.22 3.12 -4.27
C THR A 47 1.27 4.04 -3.05
N ILE A 48 0.88 3.55 -1.87
CA ILE A 48 0.91 4.32 -0.62
C ILE A 48 2.35 4.76 -0.29
N VAL A 49 3.29 3.81 -0.28
CA VAL A 49 4.68 4.05 0.11
C VAL A 49 5.37 4.99 -0.88
N SER A 50 5.19 4.78 -2.18
CA SER A 50 5.85 5.57 -3.24
C SER A 50 5.38 7.02 -3.26
N ASN A 51 4.13 7.28 -2.88
CA ASN A 51 3.59 8.64 -2.82
C ASN A 51 3.92 9.37 -1.51
N GLY A 52 4.38 8.65 -0.47
CA GLY A 52 4.70 9.24 0.84
C GLY A 52 3.52 9.89 1.55
N LYS A 53 2.28 9.67 1.07
CA LYS A 53 1.06 10.25 1.64
C LYS A 53 0.24 9.18 2.33
N THR A 54 -0.21 9.48 3.54
CA THR A 54 -1.11 8.64 4.34
C THR A 54 -2.56 9.09 4.28
N THR A 55 -2.87 10.08 3.44
CA THR A 55 -4.20 10.69 3.29
C THR A 55 -4.52 10.97 1.82
N GLY A 56 -5.80 11.24 1.53
CA GLY A 56 -6.23 11.61 0.18
C GLY A 56 -6.26 10.44 -0.82
N PHE A 57 -6.45 9.21 -0.33
CA PHE A 57 -6.45 7.99 -1.14
C PHE A 57 -7.42 7.99 -2.32
N GLY A 58 -8.55 8.71 -2.22
CA GLY A 58 -9.48 8.90 -3.34
C GLY A 58 -8.90 9.66 -4.54
N ASN A 59 -7.77 10.36 -4.38
CA ASN A 59 -7.05 10.98 -5.50
C ASN A 59 -6.17 9.98 -6.25
N TYR A 60 -5.78 8.87 -5.61
CA TYR A 60 -4.93 7.82 -6.19
C TYR A 60 -5.77 6.71 -6.82
N TRP A 61 -6.84 6.30 -6.15
CA TRP A 61 -7.74 5.26 -6.62
C TRP A 61 -9.07 5.86 -7.02
N LYS A 62 -9.33 5.85 -8.33
CA LYS A 62 -10.52 6.44 -8.97
C LYS A 62 -11.37 5.41 -9.70
N THR A 63 -10.95 4.15 -9.69
CA THR A 63 -11.52 3.09 -10.50
C THR A 63 -11.61 1.80 -9.69
N GLU A 64 -12.73 1.11 -9.88
CA GLU A 64 -12.98 -0.23 -9.32
C GLU A 64 -12.69 -1.33 -10.34
N GLU A 65 -12.33 -0.96 -11.58
CA GLU A 65 -11.94 -1.91 -12.61
C GLU A 65 -10.82 -2.83 -12.10
N PRO A 66 -10.85 -4.13 -12.43
CA PRO A 66 -9.75 -5.04 -12.12
C PRO A 66 -8.43 -4.56 -12.72
N TYR A 67 -7.32 -4.93 -12.07
CA TYR A 67 -6.02 -4.87 -12.72
C TYR A 67 -5.99 -5.78 -13.95
N SER A 68 -5.31 -5.32 -15.00
CA SER A 68 -5.04 -6.15 -16.17
C SER A 68 -4.03 -7.25 -15.83
N GLN A 69 -3.94 -8.29 -16.66
CA GLN A 69 -2.93 -9.33 -16.47
C GLN A 69 -1.51 -8.74 -16.49
N ASP A 70 -1.25 -7.76 -17.36
CA ASP A 70 0.05 -7.08 -17.46
C ASP A 70 0.41 -6.32 -16.17
N ASP A 71 -0.58 -5.71 -15.50
CA ASP A 71 -0.37 -5.05 -14.20
C ASP A 71 0.00 -6.08 -13.11
N LEU A 72 -0.69 -7.22 -13.11
CA LEU A 72 -0.43 -8.31 -12.15
C LEU A 72 0.94 -8.93 -12.39
N ASP A 73 1.31 -9.15 -13.65
CA ASP A 73 2.61 -9.70 -14.04
C ASP A 73 3.74 -8.72 -13.70
N SER A 74 3.54 -7.42 -13.93
CA SER A 74 4.49 -6.37 -13.51
C SER A 74 4.70 -6.36 -12.00
N THR A 75 3.62 -6.55 -11.23
CA THR A 75 3.67 -6.64 -9.77
C THR A 75 4.44 -7.88 -9.31
N ARG A 76 4.20 -9.02 -9.97
CA ARG A 76 4.91 -10.28 -9.72
C ARG A 76 6.40 -10.15 -10.00
N ASP A 77 6.77 -9.58 -11.14
CA ASP A 77 8.17 -9.39 -11.53
C ASP A 77 8.91 -8.46 -10.57
N MET A 78 8.28 -7.37 -10.16
CA MET A 78 8.83 -6.49 -9.15
C MET A 78 9.09 -7.24 -7.84
N LEU A 79 8.10 -7.99 -7.34
CA LEU A 79 8.23 -8.77 -6.12
C LEU A 79 9.35 -9.82 -6.23
N ALA A 80 9.39 -10.55 -7.35
CA ALA A 80 10.40 -11.56 -7.62
C ALA A 80 11.81 -10.95 -7.62
N ARG A 81 12.02 -9.81 -8.29
CA ARG A 81 13.30 -9.09 -8.28
C ARG A 81 13.71 -8.68 -6.87
N TYR A 82 12.80 -8.06 -6.13
CA TYR A 82 13.06 -7.67 -4.74
C TYR A 82 13.46 -8.86 -3.86
N LEU A 83 12.76 -9.99 -3.99
CA LEU A 83 13.06 -11.20 -3.24
C LEU A 83 14.38 -11.85 -3.67
N LEU A 84 14.76 -11.79 -4.94
CA LEU A 84 16.06 -12.30 -5.39
C LEU A 84 17.21 -11.42 -4.91
N GLU A 85 17.03 -10.10 -4.92
CA GLU A 85 18.05 -9.14 -4.49
C GLU A 85 18.24 -9.11 -2.97
N HIS A 86 17.17 -9.32 -2.19
CA HIS A 86 17.19 -9.14 -0.74
C HIS A 86 16.85 -10.40 0.07
N GLY A 87 16.35 -11.46 -0.56
CA GLY A 87 15.95 -12.71 0.10
C GLY A 87 17.10 -13.67 0.44
N SER A 88 18.34 -13.37 0.02
CA SER A 88 19.53 -14.18 0.29
C SER A 88 20.05 -14.12 1.74
N LEU A 89 19.39 -13.43 2.67
CA LEU A 89 19.82 -13.36 4.09
C LEU A 89 19.18 -14.43 5.00
N ALA A 90 18.53 -15.44 4.42
CA ALA A 90 17.83 -16.50 5.18
C ALA A 90 18.29 -17.94 4.85
N SER A 91 19.50 -18.12 4.31
CA SER A 91 20.13 -19.44 4.17
C SER A 91 21.36 -19.60 5.05
#